data_AF-A0A7C9VLK8-F1
#
_entry.id   AF-A0A7C9VLK8-F1
#
_cell.length_a   1.000
_cell.length_b   1.000
_cell.length_c   1.000
_cell.angle_alpha   90.00
_cell.angle_beta   90.00
_cell.angle_gamma   90.00
#
_symmetry.space_group_name_H-M   'P 1'
#
loop_
_entity.id
_entity.type
_entity.pdbx_description
1 polymer ?
#
loop_
_entity_poly.entity_id
_entity_poly.type
_entity_poly.pdbx_seq_one_letter_code
_entity_poly.pdbx_strand_id
1 'polypeptide(L)'
;MSDVSTMERSTSVGAPTSISSKILLSKNEGRAAAEAVVQSVNSARFSIIEAAVLIKNDLDRFRQSREAVDGYLDVLVTGGVIAKGDARLGEKASKLSVYRKVGEHAQLISGFCRYFDPSLYVYYDVIRLFEALDRDEVALEHRLRAMAQLGVSRESLQQAIREIKSVRSTPAISAEAQVNSPSPTAILKASSGEFGLILATPSKSDIRLLAQDIADQSVSTPRCLRVHERTADTAVLLVASLIVDIPVVVQRLLPYCGFSDASHVFLMEDAKGYDIARCAALTVASRGDYIVPASDLEKIVANRLSPLETAASLATEDDGRLHLFATGASHGWTSIVGADNWSVGDVS
;
A
#
# COMPACT_ATOMS: atom_id res chain seq x y z
N MET A 1 45.31 -86.34 -17.31
CA MET A 1 44.10 -86.32 -16.46
C MET A 1 44.47 -85.46 -15.26
N SER A 2 44.06 -84.20 -15.13
CA SER A 2 42.77 -83.61 -15.47
C SER A 2 42.92 -82.10 -15.66
N ASP A 3 42.38 -81.58 -16.77
CA ASP A 3 42.19 -80.15 -17.00
C ASP A 3 40.95 -79.66 -16.25
N VAL A 4 41.06 -78.57 -15.51
CA VAL A 4 39.92 -77.82 -14.97
C VAL A 4 39.96 -76.43 -15.57
N SER A 5 39.12 -76.25 -16.59
CA SER A 5 38.82 -74.98 -17.25
C SER A 5 37.70 -74.28 -16.47
N THR A 6 38.01 -73.15 -15.84
CA THR A 6 37.03 -72.32 -15.14
C THR A 6 36.52 -71.25 -16.10
N MET A 7 35.31 -71.44 -16.61
CA MET A 7 34.54 -70.43 -17.35
C MET A 7 33.99 -69.38 -16.38
N GLU A 8 34.48 -68.14 -16.47
CA GLU A 8 33.83 -66.99 -15.84
C GLU A 8 32.67 -66.49 -16.72
N ARG A 9 31.44 -66.62 -16.22
CA ARG A 9 30.24 -65.99 -16.80
C ARG A 9 30.12 -64.56 -16.26
N SER A 10 30.40 -63.57 -17.10
CA SER A 10 29.99 -62.18 -16.85
C SER A 10 28.49 -62.02 -17.06
N THR A 11 27.73 -61.91 -15.97
CA THR A 11 26.34 -61.42 -15.99
C THR A 11 26.36 -59.89 -15.94
N SER A 12 26.10 -59.24 -17.08
CA SER A 12 25.93 -57.79 -17.13
C SER A 12 24.63 -57.40 -16.43
N VAL A 13 24.76 -56.76 -15.27
CA VAL A 13 23.65 -56.12 -14.56
C VAL A 13 23.22 -54.89 -15.36
N GLY A 14 22.12 -55.01 -16.09
CA GLY A 14 21.47 -53.87 -16.74
C GLY A 14 20.98 -52.88 -15.69
N ALA A 15 21.49 -51.66 -15.72
CA ALA A 15 21.04 -50.57 -14.86
C ALA A 15 19.54 -50.30 -15.10
N PRO A 16 18.72 -50.14 -14.05
CA PRO A 16 17.33 -49.75 -14.22
C PRO A 16 17.27 -48.32 -14.77
N THR A 17 16.84 -48.18 -16.02
CA THR A 17 16.39 -46.91 -16.59
C THR A 17 15.23 -46.40 -15.75
N SER A 18 15.53 -45.46 -14.85
CA SER A 18 14.55 -44.68 -14.09
C SER A 18 13.71 -43.88 -15.09
N ILE A 19 12.53 -44.39 -15.41
CA ILE A 19 11.49 -43.65 -16.13
C ILE A 19 11.00 -42.59 -15.15
N SER A 20 11.63 -41.41 -15.19
CA SER A 20 11.11 -40.22 -14.53
C SER A 20 9.82 -39.85 -15.24
N SER A 21 8.70 -40.39 -14.76
CA SER A 21 7.37 -39.95 -15.16
C SER A 21 7.24 -38.49 -14.74
N LYS A 22 7.45 -37.59 -15.69
CA LYS A 22 7.14 -36.16 -15.53
C LYS A 22 5.66 -36.08 -15.21
N ILE A 23 5.31 -35.96 -13.93
CA ILE A 23 3.95 -35.71 -13.48
C ILE A 23 3.57 -34.35 -14.07
N LEU A 24 2.78 -34.37 -15.15
CA LEU A 24 2.28 -33.17 -15.79
C LEU A 24 1.19 -32.59 -14.91
N LEU A 25 1.56 -31.65 -14.02
CA LEU A 25 0.60 -30.95 -13.18
C LEU A 25 -0.33 -30.12 -14.08
N SER A 26 -1.64 -30.32 -13.92
CA SER A 26 -2.65 -29.73 -14.80
C SER A 26 -3.16 -28.37 -14.30
N LYS A 27 -3.74 -27.59 -15.21
CA LYS A 27 -4.43 -26.32 -14.86
C LYS A 27 -5.49 -26.51 -13.76
N ASN A 28 -6.20 -27.64 -13.75
CA ASN A 28 -7.25 -27.92 -12.77
C ASN A 28 -6.67 -28.15 -11.37
N GLU A 29 -5.49 -28.77 -11.26
CA GLU A 29 -4.81 -28.96 -9.97
C GLU A 29 -4.38 -27.61 -9.38
N GLY A 30 -3.86 -26.70 -10.21
CA GLY A 30 -3.56 -25.33 -9.79
C GLY A 30 -4.80 -24.59 -9.28
N ARG A 31 -5.94 -24.74 -9.97
CA ARG A 31 -7.20 -24.12 -9.53
C ARG A 31 -7.68 -24.64 -8.17
N ALA A 32 -7.72 -25.97 -8.01
CA ALA A 32 -8.17 -26.59 -6.76
C ALA A 32 -7.29 -26.21 -5.56
N ALA A 33 -5.96 -26.11 -5.76
CA ALA A 33 -5.05 -25.64 -4.72
C ALA A 33 -5.29 -24.17 -4.33
N ALA A 34 -5.51 -23.30 -5.32
CA ALA A 34 -5.81 -21.89 -5.06
C ALA A 34 -7.17 -21.70 -4.36
N GLU A 35 -8.15 -22.56 -4.59
CA GLU A 35 -9.44 -22.53 -3.87
C GLU A 35 -9.24 -22.75 -2.36
N ALA A 36 -8.34 -23.67 -1.97
CA ALA A 36 -7.99 -23.87 -0.56
C ALA A 36 -7.34 -22.63 0.06
N VAL A 37 -6.51 -21.91 -0.70
CA VAL A 37 -5.94 -20.62 -0.26
C VAL A 37 -7.01 -19.56 -0.06
N VAL A 38 -7.92 -19.40 -1.03
CA VAL A 38 -9.03 -18.44 -0.93
C VAL A 38 -9.90 -18.75 0.29
N GLN A 39 -10.21 -20.03 0.52
CA GLN A 39 -10.97 -20.45 1.68
C GLN A 39 -10.22 -20.13 2.99
N SER A 40 -8.93 -20.46 3.06
CA SER A 40 -8.10 -20.19 4.23
C SER A 40 -8.07 -18.71 4.53
N VAL A 41 -7.72 -17.85 3.56
CA VAL A 41 -7.70 -16.38 3.72
C VAL A 41 -8.99 -15.86 4.35
N ASN A 42 -10.14 -16.40 3.95
CA ASN A 42 -11.46 -15.94 4.42
C ASN A 42 -11.90 -16.53 5.78
N SER A 43 -11.21 -17.52 6.36
CA SER A 43 -11.78 -18.33 7.44
C SER A 43 -11.47 -17.89 8.89
N ALA A 44 -10.52 -16.98 9.18
CA ALA A 44 -10.28 -16.40 10.53
C ALA A 44 -9.09 -15.41 10.60
N ARG A 45 -8.74 -14.94 11.81
CA ARG A 45 -7.60 -14.07 12.16
C ARG A 45 -6.20 -14.70 11.96
N PHE A 46 -6.05 -16.03 12.00
CA PHE A 46 -4.78 -16.75 11.73
C PHE A 46 -4.66 -17.31 10.30
N SER A 47 -5.68 -17.09 9.48
CA SER A 47 -5.77 -17.52 8.08
C SER A 47 -4.60 -17.09 7.20
N ILE A 48 -4.06 -15.89 7.43
CA ILE A 48 -3.09 -15.28 6.52
C ILE A 48 -1.77 -16.08 6.55
N ILE A 49 -1.40 -16.63 7.71
CA ILE A 49 -0.20 -17.46 7.85
C ILE A 49 -0.38 -18.80 7.13
N GLU A 50 -1.53 -19.46 7.33
CA GLU A 50 -1.85 -20.72 6.64
C GLU A 50 -1.91 -20.53 5.12
N ALA A 51 -2.60 -19.50 4.66
CA ALA A 51 -2.65 -19.12 3.25
C ALA A 51 -1.24 -18.82 2.70
N ALA A 52 -0.38 -18.15 3.45
CA ALA A 52 1.00 -17.88 3.05
C ALA A 52 1.83 -19.17 2.93
N VAL A 53 1.64 -20.14 3.84
CA VAL A 53 2.26 -21.46 3.77
C VAL A 53 1.78 -22.24 2.55
N LEU A 54 0.47 -22.26 2.29
CA LEU A 54 -0.09 -22.89 1.10
C LEU A 54 0.46 -22.25 -0.18
N ILE A 55 0.42 -20.92 -0.29
CA ILE A 55 0.98 -20.19 -1.45
C ILE A 55 2.45 -20.54 -1.67
N LYS A 56 3.26 -20.57 -0.62
CA LYS A 56 4.68 -20.96 -0.72
C LYS A 56 4.81 -22.38 -1.29
N ASN A 57 4.13 -23.36 -0.68
CA ASN A 57 4.23 -24.76 -1.06
C ASN A 57 3.68 -25.03 -2.47
N ASP A 58 2.57 -24.40 -2.84
CA ASP A 58 1.92 -24.55 -4.13
C ASP A 58 2.75 -23.91 -5.26
N LEU A 59 3.32 -22.72 -5.04
CA LEU A 59 4.22 -22.13 -6.03
C LEU A 59 5.48 -22.96 -6.24
N ASP A 60 6.09 -23.49 -5.17
CA ASP A 60 7.24 -24.40 -5.29
C ASP A 60 6.87 -25.69 -6.03
N ARG A 61 5.68 -26.25 -5.74
CA ARG A 61 5.13 -27.44 -6.42
C ARG A 61 4.86 -27.19 -7.90
N PHE A 62 4.27 -26.05 -8.25
CA PHE A 62 3.86 -25.72 -9.61
C PHE A 62 4.95 -25.07 -10.46
N ARG A 63 6.12 -24.75 -9.91
CA ARG A 63 7.23 -24.06 -10.60
C ARG A 63 7.57 -24.64 -11.99
N GLN A 64 7.39 -25.94 -12.20
CA GLN A 64 7.70 -26.61 -13.48
C GLN A 64 6.53 -26.64 -14.48
N SER A 65 5.31 -26.24 -14.07
CA SER A 65 4.10 -26.25 -14.91
C SER A 65 3.50 -24.84 -15.00
N ARG A 66 3.78 -24.15 -16.11
CA ARG A 66 3.21 -22.82 -16.38
C ARG A 66 1.68 -22.83 -16.38
N GLU A 67 1.07 -23.88 -16.92
CA GLU A 67 -0.39 -24.01 -16.95
C GLU A 67 -1.00 -24.13 -15.56
N ALA A 68 -0.35 -24.88 -14.66
CA ALA A 68 -0.79 -24.99 -13.26
C ALA A 68 -0.64 -23.66 -12.53
N VAL A 69 0.49 -22.95 -12.71
CA VAL A 69 0.70 -21.61 -12.14
C VAL A 69 -0.35 -20.62 -12.67
N ASP A 70 -0.60 -20.58 -13.98
CA ASP A 70 -1.59 -19.66 -14.55
C ASP A 70 -3.01 -19.96 -14.03
N GLY A 71 -3.38 -21.23 -13.90
CA GLY A 71 -4.65 -21.63 -13.29
C GLY A 71 -4.77 -21.26 -11.82
N TYR A 72 -3.67 -21.41 -11.07
CA TYR A 72 -3.57 -21.05 -9.66
C TYR A 72 -3.73 -19.53 -9.45
N LEU A 73 -3.00 -18.72 -10.22
CA LEU A 73 -3.04 -17.26 -10.12
C LEU A 73 -4.41 -16.68 -10.51
N ASP A 74 -5.08 -17.24 -11.52
CA ASP A 74 -6.42 -16.81 -11.95
C ASP A 74 -7.46 -16.93 -10.83
N VAL A 75 -7.40 -18.04 -10.07
CA VAL A 75 -8.27 -18.26 -8.91
C VAL A 75 -7.92 -17.30 -7.78
N LEU A 76 -6.63 -17.07 -7.49
CA LEU A 76 -6.24 -16.09 -6.46
C LEU A 76 -6.70 -14.66 -6.79
N VAL A 77 -6.71 -14.27 -8.06
CA VAL A 77 -7.26 -12.98 -8.51
C VAL A 77 -8.77 -12.94 -8.31
N THR A 78 -9.47 -13.99 -8.71
CA THR A 78 -10.93 -14.09 -8.59
C THR A 78 -11.36 -14.06 -7.12
N GLY A 79 -10.61 -14.70 -6.23
CA GLY A 79 -10.81 -14.68 -4.78
C GLY A 79 -10.31 -13.42 -4.06
N GLY A 80 -9.81 -12.42 -4.78
CA GLY A 80 -9.34 -11.15 -4.19
C GLY A 80 -8.06 -11.25 -3.36
N VAL A 81 -7.33 -12.35 -3.44
CA VAL A 81 -6.07 -12.56 -2.70
C VAL A 81 -4.94 -11.74 -3.30
N ILE A 82 -4.87 -11.65 -4.64
CA ILE A 82 -3.91 -10.81 -5.37
C ILE A 82 -4.60 -9.98 -6.45
N ALA A 83 -3.97 -8.89 -6.88
CA ALA A 83 -4.52 -8.09 -7.97
C ALA A 83 -4.26 -8.75 -9.34
N LYS A 84 -5.13 -8.48 -10.32
CA LYS A 84 -4.93 -8.93 -11.71
C LYS A 84 -3.60 -8.45 -12.32
N GLY A 85 -3.11 -7.29 -11.88
CA GLY A 85 -1.80 -6.76 -12.29
C GLY A 85 -0.65 -7.63 -11.77
N ASP A 86 -0.74 -8.08 -10.52
CA ASP A 86 0.24 -8.97 -9.89
C ASP A 86 0.29 -10.32 -10.59
N ALA A 87 -0.87 -10.92 -10.91
CA ALA A 87 -0.92 -12.20 -11.60
C ALA A 87 -0.18 -12.18 -12.95
N ARG A 88 -0.18 -11.06 -13.68
CA ARG A 88 0.57 -10.91 -14.94
C ARG A 88 2.09 -10.95 -14.75
N LEU A 89 2.57 -10.57 -13.58
CA LEU A 89 4.00 -10.64 -13.23
C LEU A 89 4.44 -12.05 -12.81
N GLY A 90 3.48 -12.98 -12.61
CA GLY A 90 3.75 -14.35 -12.17
C GLY A 90 4.51 -14.37 -10.84
N GLU A 91 5.52 -15.23 -10.73
CA GLU A 91 6.38 -15.32 -9.52
C GLU A 91 7.10 -14.01 -9.15
N LYS A 92 7.20 -13.05 -10.08
CA LYS A 92 7.84 -11.75 -9.82
C LYS A 92 6.90 -10.74 -9.15
N ALA A 93 5.64 -11.09 -8.92
CA ALA A 93 4.70 -10.21 -8.26
C ALA A 93 5.15 -9.90 -6.83
N SER A 94 5.15 -8.61 -6.45
CA SER A 94 5.58 -8.15 -5.13
C SER A 94 4.75 -8.81 -4.02
N LYS A 95 3.42 -8.86 -4.18
CA LYS A 95 2.51 -9.46 -3.19
C LYS A 95 2.74 -10.96 -3.00
N LEU A 96 3.02 -11.72 -4.07
CA LEU A 96 3.35 -13.14 -3.97
C LEU A 96 4.70 -13.38 -3.29
N SER A 97 5.69 -12.51 -3.57
CA SER A 97 6.97 -12.57 -2.85
C SER A 97 6.78 -12.32 -1.34
N VAL A 98 5.85 -11.44 -0.96
CA VAL A 98 5.51 -11.20 0.45
C VAL A 98 4.87 -12.44 1.07
N TYR A 99 3.84 -13.02 0.44
CA TYR A 99 3.23 -14.28 0.91
C TYR A 99 4.25 -15.40 1.06
N ARG A 100 5.13 -15.59 0.08
CA ARG A 100 6.17 -16.63 0.14
C ARG A 100 7.10 -16.42 1.33
N LYS A 101 7.57 -15.18 1.54
CA LYS A 101 8.44 -14.84 2.67
C LYS A 101 7.77 -15.10 4.02
N VAL A 102 6.49 -14.75 4.13
CA VAL A 102 5.66 -15.02 5.32
C VAL A 102 5.50 -16.52 5.54
N GLY A 103 5.19 -17.30 4.50
CA GLY A 103 5.08 -18.75 4.57
C GLY A 103 6.40 -19.43 4.96
N GLU A 104 7.55 -18.89 4.52
CA GLU A 104 8.89 -19.37 4.93
C GLU A 104 9.14 -19.20 6.43
N HIS A 105 8.58 -18.15 7.05
CA HIS A 105 8.78 -17.81 8.46
C HIS A 105 7.52 -18.03 9.31
N ALA A 106 6.60 -18.88 8.87
CA ALA A 106 5.29 -19.05 9.49
C ALA A 106 5.37 -19.43 10.98
N GLN A 107 6.32 -20.30 11.36
CA GLN A 107 6.54 -20.69 12.76
C GLN A 107 6.97 -19.50 13.64
N LEU A 108 7.95 -18.73 13.16
CA LEU A 108 8.43 -17.51 13.83
C LEU A 108 7.27 -16.53 14.07
N ILE A 109 6.52 -16.22 13.01
CA ILE A 109 5.41 -15.24 13.06
C ILE A 109 4.32 -15.73 14.01
N SER A 110 3.98 -17.02 13.98
CA SER A 110 2.99 -17.61 14.87
C SER A 110 3.36 -17.45 16.34
N GLY A 111 4.65 -17.57 16.69
CA GLY A 111 5.16 -17.34 18.05
C GLY A 111 4.99 -15.90 18.54
N PHE A 112 4.94 -14.93 17.62
CA PHE A 112 4.88 -13.50 17.94
C PHE A 112 3.52 -12.83 17.69
N CYS A 113 2.53 -13.55 17.15
CA CYS A 113 1.20 -13.02 16.84
C CYS A 113 0.47 -12.38 18.03
N ARG A 114 0.86 -12.69 19.27
CA ARG A 114 0.31 -12.04 20.48
C ARG A 114 0.63 -10.55 20.60
N TYR A 115 1.63 -10.06 19.85
CA TYR A 115 2.11 -8.68 19.98
C TYR A 115 1.50 -7.71 18.95
N PHE A 116 0.80 -8.20 17.93
CA PHE A 116 0.31 -7.37 16.83
C PHE A 116 -0.97 -7.91 16.20
N ASP A 117 -1.71 -7.03 15.52
CA ASP A 117 -2.88 -7.43 14.76
C ASP A 117 -2.50 -8.14 13.44
N PRO A 118 -3.24 -9.19 13.06
CA PRO A 118 -3.00 -9.91 11.82
C PRO A 118 -3.16 -9.07 10.56
N SER A 119 -2.04 -8.93 9.86
CA SER A 119 -1.96 -8.29 8.56
C SER A 119 -0.75 -8.84 7.82
N LEU A 120 -0.92 -9.15 6.54
CA LEU A 120 0.15 -9.69 5.69
C LEU A 120 1.40 -8.80 5.70
N TYR A 121 1.22 -7.49 5.64
CA TYR A 121 2.34 -6.54 5.61
C TYR A 121 2.97 -6.32 6.98
N VAL A 122 2.19 -6.42 8.06
CA VAL A 122 2.75 -6.43 9.44
C VAL A 122 3.64 -7.65 9.62
N TYR A 123 3.16 -8.84 9.22
CA TYR A 123 3.96 -10.07 9.27
C TYR A 123 5.26 -9.94 8.47
N TYR A 124 5.19 -9.36 7.28
CA TYR A 124 6.36 -9.13 6.45
C TYR A 124 7.35 -8.15 7.09
N ASP A 125 6.88 -7.04 7.66
CA ASP A 125 7.76 -6.07 8.33
C ASP A 125 8.33 -6.63 9.64
N VAL A 126 7.64 -7.55 10.35
CA VAL A 126 8.21 -8.33 11.46
C VAL A 126 9.38 -9.21 11.01
N ILE A 127 9.24 -9.90 9.86
CA ILE A 127 10.35 -10.69 9.29
C ILE A 127 11.54 -9.79 8.92
N ARG A 128 11.27 -8.61 8.34
CA ARG A 128 12.34 -7.66 8.01
C ARG A 128 13.03 -7.11 9.25
N LEU A 129 12.29 -6.91 10.33
CA LEU A 129 12.85 -6.54 11.63
C LEU A 129 13.73 -7.66 12.19
N PHE A 130 13.26 -8.91 12.13
CA PHE A 130 14.05 -10.09 12.50
C PHE A 130 15.37 -10.18 11.72
N GLU A 131 15.32 -9.97 10.40
CA GLU A 131 16.51 -9.93 9.55
C GLU A 131 17.44 -8.75 9.90
N ALA A 132 16.89 -7.58 10.22
CA ALA A 132 17.66 -6.42 10.65
C ALA A 132 18.33 -6.63 12.03
N LEU A 133 17.78 -7.52 12.85
CA LEU A 133 18.32 -7.95 14.15
C LEU A 133 19.24 -9.17 14.02
N ASP A 134 19.81 -9.42 12.84
CA ASP A 134 20.69 -10.58 12.56
C ASP A 134 20.07 -11.93 12.93
N ARG A 135 18.75 -12.04 12.82
CA ARG A 135 17.98 -13.25 13.14
C ARG A 135 18.03 -13.63 14.64
N ASP A 136 18.15 -12.65 15.53
CA ASP A 136 18.02 -12.84 16.97
C ASP A 136 16.52 -12.78 17.39
N GLU A 137 15.96 -13.95 17.73
CA GLU A 137 14.57 -14.08 18.18
C GLU A 137 14.31 -13.41 19.54
N VAL A 138 15.30 -13.39 20.43
CA VAL A 138 15.16 -12.77 21.76
C VAL A 138 15.14 -11.25 21.64
N ALA A 139 16.04 -10.69 20.82
CA ALA A 139 16.04 -9.27 20.51
C ALA A 139 14.74 -8.84 19.81
N LEU A 140 14.23 -9.66 18.87
CA LEU A 140 12.95 -9.43 18.21
C LEU A 140 11.81 -9.42 19.21
N GLU A 141 11.73 -10.42 20.10
CA GLU A 141 10.68 -10.48 21.12
C GLU A 141 10.68 -9.24 22.01
N HIS A 142 11.86 -8.85 22.49
CA HIS A 142 12.01 -7.69 23.36
C HIS A 142 11.52 -6.42 22.66
N ARG A 143 11.87 -6.24 21.37
CA ARG A 143 11.44 -5.08 20.59
C ARG A 143 9.94 -5.08 20.34
N LEU A 144 9.35 -6.22 19.96
CA LEU A 144 7.91 -6.35 19.73
C LEU A 144 7.11 -6.13 21.02
N ARG A 145 7.58 -6.66 22.15
CA ARG A 145 6.96 -6.44 23.46
C ARG A 145 6.96 -4.96 23.86
N ALA A 146 8.07 -4.26 23.61
CA ALA A 146 8.14 -2.82 23.84
C ALA A 146 7.16 -2.05 22.94
N MET A 147 7.07 -2.38 21.66
CA MET A 147 6.13 -1.74 20.72
C MET A 147 4.66 -2.05 21.03
N ALA A 148 4.36 -3.25 21.55
CA ALA A 148 3.00 -3.65 21.90
C ALA A 148 2.35 -2.76 22.98
N GLN A 149 3.14 -2.08 23.82
CA GLN A 149 2.62 -1.11 24.80
C GLN A 149 1.97 0.12 24.14
N LEU A 150 2.38 0.45 22.91
CA LEU A 150 1.90 1.62 22.16
C LEU A 150 1.03 1.23 20.95
N GLY A 151 0.86 -0.08 20.71
CA GLY A 151 0.29 -0.62 19.47
C GLY A 151 1.36 -0.85 18.41
N VAL A 152 1.49 -2.10 17.94
CA VAL A 152 2.40 -2.42 16.83
C VAL A 152 1.72 -2.05 15.52
N SER A 153 2.23 -1.01 14.87
CA SER A 153 1.81 -0.59 13.54
C SER A 153 2.90 -0.88 12.52
N ARG A 154 2.55 -0.75 11.24
CA ARG A 154 3.52 -0.91 10.15
C ARG A 154 4.58 0.20 10.19
N GLU A 155 4.17 1.40 10.52
CA GLU A 155 5.01 2.60 10.61
C GLU A 155 6.04 2.43 11.74
N SER A 156 5.63 1.93 12.91
CA SER A 156 6.55 1.70 14.03
C SER A 156 7.58 0.60 13.73
N LEU A 157 7.17 -0.47 13.04
CA LEU A 157 8.10 -1.51 12.56
C LEU A 157 9.11 -0.95 11.55
N GLN A 158 8.64 -0.18 10.57
CA GLN A 158 9.51 0.43 9.55
C GLN A 158 10.47 1.45 10.15
N GLN A 159 10.01 2.22 11.14
CA GLN A 159 10.84 3.14 11.89
C GLN A 159 11.95 2.38 12.65
N ALA A 160 11.61 1.32 13.37
CA ALA A 160 12.59 0.49 14.07
C ALA A 160 13.62 -0.14 13.12
N ILE A 161 13.19 -0.64 11.95
CA ILE A 161 14.11 -1.15 10.91
C ILE A 161 15.06 -0.06 10.41
N ARG A 162 14.55 1.16 10.18
CA ARG A 162 15.37 2.30 9.74
C ARG A 162 16.40 2.70 10.80
N GLU A 163 16.01 2.73 12.08
CA GLU A 163 16.91 3.01 13.20
C GLU A 163 18.05 1.99 13.30
N ILE A 164 17.73 0.69 13.23
CA ILE A 164 18.75 -0.36 13.29
C ILE A 164 19.72 -0.24 12.11
N LYS A 165 19.19 0.05 10.91
CA LYS A 165 20.01 0.24 9.71
C LYS A 165 20.83 1.52 9.75
N SER A 166 20.32 2.62 10.31
CA SER A 166 21.06 3.87 10.43
C SER A 166 22.19 3.75 11.44
N VAL A 167 21.97 3.07 12.58
CA VAL A 167 23.05 2.75 13.55
C VAL A 167 24.16 1.92 12.90
N ARG A 168 23.82 1.00 12.00
CA ARG A 168 24.82 0.23 11.23
C ARG A 168 25.54 1.04 10.14
N SER A 169 24.93 2.12 9.65
CA SER A 169 25.40 2.87 8.47
C SER A 169 26.06 4.21 8.80
N THR A 170 26.06 4.64 10.05
CA THR A 170 26.47 6.02 10.42
C THR A 170 27.57 6.01 11.48
N PRO A 171 28.75 6.61 11.22
CA PRO A 171 29.61 7.15 12.26
C PRO A 171 28.88 8.33 12.94
N ALA A 172 28.82 8.31 14.27
CA ALA A 172 28.07 9.23 15.12
C ALA A 172 28.06 10.71 14.65
N ILE A 173 26.89 11.35 14.68
CA ILE A 173 26.61 12.71 15.22
C ILE A 173 25.09 12.94 15.30
N SER A 174 24.70 13.58 16.40
CA SER A 174 23.38 13.80 17.02
C SER A 174 22.40 14.75 16.30
N ALA A 175 21.11 14.63 16.63
CA ALA A 175 20.36 15.54 17.54
C ALA A 175 18.87 15.75 17.15
N GLU A 176 18.05 15.87 18.18
CA GLU A 176 16.59 15.85 18.25
C GLU A 176 15.92 17.20 17.94
N ALA A 177 14.62 17.19 17.62
CA ALA A 177 13.72 18.32 17.81
C ALA A 177 12.30 17.87 18.19
N GLN A 178 11.78 18.44 19.28
CA GLN A 178 10.45 18.23 19.86
C GLN A 178 9.37 19.07 19.17
N VAL A 179 8.13 18.56 19.12
CA VAL A 179 6.94 19.23 18.59
C VAL A 179 5.99 19.59 19.74
N ASN A 180 5.58 20.86 19.81
CA ASN A 180 4.54 21.38 20.71
C ASN A 180 3.17 21.37 19.99
N SER A 181 2.09 21.08 20.72
CA SER A 181 0.71 21.01 20.21
C SER A 181 -0.08 22.31 20.48
N PRO A 182 -0.96 22.79 19.56
CA PRO A 182 -1.88 23.90 19.83
C PRO A 182 -3.37 23.50 19.92
N SER A 183 -4.19 24.39 20.47
CA SER A 183 -5.66 24.45 20.52
C SER A 183 -6.10 25.93 20.54
N PRO A 184 -7.35 26.34 20.19
CA PRO A 184 -8.34 25.73 19.29
C PRO A 184 -8.81 26.67 18.13
N THR A 185 -9.17 26.04 17.01
CA THR A 185 -10.12 26.43 15.95
C THR A 185 -10.14 27.88 15.45
N ALA A 186 -9.21 28.23 14.57
CA ALA A 186 -9.37 29.38 13.67
C ALA A 186 -10.58 29.16 12.73
N ILE A 187 -11.22 30.24 12.28
CA ILE A 187 -12.29 30.22 11.27
C ILE A 187 -11.64 30.46 9.90
N LEU A 188 -12.03 29.69 8.88
CA LEU A 188 -11.60 29.94 7.49
C LEU A 188 -12.04 31.36 7.10
N LYS A 189 -11.07 32.19 6.71
CA LYS A 189 -11.31 33.52 6.15
C LYS A 189 -10.38 33.71 4.98
N ALA A 190 -10.89 33.48 3.77
CA ALA A 190 -10.17 33.82 2.56
C ALA A 190 -10.21 35.34 2.34
N SER A 191 -9.10 35.93 1.90
CA SER A 191 -9.15 37.30 1.38
C SER A 191 -9.73 37.30 -0.05
N SER A 192 -10.19 38.46 -0.53
CA SER A 192 -10.82 38.58 -1.85
C SER A 192 -9.91 38.05 -2.96
N GLY A 193 -10.27 36.91 -3.56
CA GLY A 193 -9.52 36.27 -4.63
C GLY A 193 -8.61 35.11 -4.19
N GLU A 194 -8.64 34.70 -2.93
CA GLU A 194 -7.95 33.50 -2.46
C GLU A 194 -8.93 32.34 -2.23
N PHE A 195 -8.40 31.11 -2.24
CA PHE A 195 -9.16 29.90 -1.96
C PHE A 195 -8.90 29.44 -0.53
N GLY A 196 -9.93 29.49 0.31
CA GLY A 196 -9.92 28.93 1.67
C GLY A 196 -10.26 27.44 1.70
N LEU A 197 -10.97 26.95 0.68
CA LEU A 197 -11.32 25.54 0.55
C LEU A 197 -11.00 25.02 -0.86
N ILE A 198 -10.21 23.96 -0.92
CA ILE A 198 -9.82 23.30 -2.15
C ILE A 198 -10.26 21.83 -2.09
N LEU A 199 -10.92 21.37 -3.15
CA LEU A 199 -11.23 19.97 -3.38
C LEU A 199 -10.45 19.49 -4.61
N ALA A 200 -9.78 18.35 -4.51
CA ALA A 200 -9.15 17.68 -5.64
C ALA A 200 -9.71 16.27 -5.81
N THR A 201 -10.16 15.96 -7.02
CA THR A 201 -10.66 14.62 -7.38
C THR A 201 -9.86 14.03 -8.55
N PRO A 202 -8.53 13.83 -8.40
CA PRO A 202 -7.67 13.41 -9.49
C PRO A 202 -8.08 12.04 -10.04
N SER A 203 -8.13 11.92 -11.37
CA SER A 203 -8.27 10.63 -12.03
C SER A 203 -6.98 9.83 -11.94
N LYS A 204 -7.05 8.54 -12.30
CA LYS A 204 -5.85 7.69 -12.39
C LYS A 204 -4.81 8.22 -13.39
N SER A 205 -5.24 8.87 -14.47
CA SER A 205 -4.32 9.54 -15.40
C SER A 205 -3.63 10.73 -14.74
N ASP A 206 -4.36 11.52 -13.96
CA ASP A 206 -3.80 12.68 -13.27
C ASP A 206 -2.77 12.26 -12.22
N ILE A 207 -3.06 11.22 -11.43
CA ILE A 207 -2.09 10.65 -10.48
C ILE A 207 -0.82 10.17 -11.19
N ARG A 208 -0.94 9.53 -12.36
CA ARG A 208 0.23 9.10 -13.14
C ARG A 208 1.05 10.27 -13.63
N LEU A 209 0.41 11.36 -14.07
CA LEU A 209 1.09 12.57 -14.50
C LEU A 209 1.77 13.28 -13.31
N LEU A 210 1.11 13.36 -12.15
CA LEU A 210 1.70 13.87 -10.90
C LEU A 210 2.90 13.04 -10.44
N ALA A 211 2.85 11.72 -10.65
CA ALA A 211 3.94 10.80 -10.27
C ALA A 211 5.13 10.85 -11.23
N GLN A 212 4.91 11.26 -12.49
CA GLN A 212 6.00 11.54 -13.41
C GLN A 212 6.74 12.78 -12.89
N ASP A 213 8.06 12.69 -12.78
CA ASP A 213 8.87 13.74 -12.20
C ASP A 213 8.86 14.97 -13.11
N ILE A 214 7.92 15.90 -12.88
CA ILE A 214 7.90 17.24 -13.51
C ILE A 214 8.96 18.15 -12.86
N ALA A 215 10.01 17.55 -12.26
CA ALA A 215 11.17 18.25 -11.74
C ALA A 215 12.13 18.69 -12.86
N ASP A 216 11.92 18.17 -14.07
CA ASP A 216 12.72 18.55 -15.23
C ASP A 216 11.94 19.53 -16.12
N GLN A 217 12.51 20.72 -16.26
CA GLN A 217 12.38 21.67 -17.37
C GLN A 217 11.54 22.94 -17.15
N SER A 218 12.18 24.02 -17.63
CA SER A 218 11.81 25.42 -17.76
C SER A 218 10.53 25.72 -18.55
N VAL A 219 9.62 24.75 -18.65
CA VAL A 219 8.38 24.82 -19.41
C VAL A 219 7.23 25.03 -18.43
N SER A 220 6.91 26.30 -18.20
CA SER A 220 5.62 26.79 -17.71
C SER A 220 4.80 25.82 -16.85
N THR A 221 4.92 25.96 -15.53
CA THR A 221 4.21 25.19 -14.51
C THR A 221 2.69 25.13 -14.80
N PRO A 222 2.10 23.92 -14.94
CA PRO A 222 0.66 23.75 -15.18
C PRO A 222 -0.21 24.43 -14.11
N ARG A 223 -1.45 24.80 -14.47
CA ARG A 223 -2.41 25.50 -13.57
C ARG A 223 -2.59 24.80 -12.23
N CYS A 224 -2.76 23.48 -12.23
CA CYS A 224 -2.95 22.71 -10.99
C CYS A 224 -1.73 22.75 -10.07
N LEU A 225 -0.55 23.11 -10.60
CA LEU A 225 0.70 23.19 -9.85
C LEU A 225 1.01 24.60 -9.31
N ARG A 226 0.23 25.61 -9.72
CA ARG A 226 0.35 27.02 -9.28
C ARG A 226 -0.72 27.43 -8.26
N VAL A 227 -1.53 26.48 -7.81
CA VAL A 227 -2.66 26.76 -6.90
C VAL A 227 -2.20 27.39 -5.60
N HIS A 228 -1.02 27.02 -5.09
CA HIS A 228 -0.41 27.61 -3.89
C HIS A 228 -0.34 29.15 -3.91
N GLU A 229 -0.23 29.78 -5.09
CA GLU A 229 -0.18 31.24 -5.27
C GLU A 229 -1.52 31.92 -4.94
N ARG A 230 -2.63 31.18 -4.99
CA ARG A 230 -3.99 31.66 -4.67
C ARG A 230 -4.61 30.94 -3.47
N THR A 231 -3.90 30.02 -2.81
CA THR A 231 -4.37 29.38 -1.59
C THR A 231 -4.21 30.35 -0.42
N ALA A 232 -5.30 30.59 0.31
CA ALA A 232 -5.28 31.46 1.50
C ALA A 232 -4.31 30.92 2.57
N ASP A 233 -3.80 31.80 3.44
CA ASP A 233 -2.91 31.40 4.54
C ASP A 233 -3.58 30.46 5.55
N THR A 234 -4.90 30.54 5.64
CA THR A 234 -5.76 29.68 6.45
C THR A 234 -6.68 28.91 5.51
N ALA A 235 -6.32 27.67 5.19
CA ALA A 235 -7.01 26.90 4.15
C ALA A 235 -7.11 25.40 4.45
N VAL A 236 -8.05 24.73 3.77
CA VAL A 236 -8.21 23.27 3.79
C VAL A 236 -8.16 22.73 2.38
N LEU A 237 -7.44 21.62 2.22
CA LEU A 237 -7.44 20.81 1.01
C LEU A 237 -7.99 19.41 1.32
N LEU A 238 -8.98 19.02 0.54
CA LEU A 238 -9.55 17.69 0.51
C LEU A 238 -9.14 17.00 -0.79
N VAL A 239 -8.58 15.80 -0.72
CA VAL A 239 -8.21 15.01 -1.90
C VAL A 239 -8.89 13.65 -1.84
N ALA A 240 -9.81 13.40 -2.77
CA ALA A 240 -10.41 12.07 -2.94
C ALA A 240 -9.56 11.25 -3.92
N SER A 241 -8.94 10.18 -3.43
CA SER A 241 -8.04 9.32 -4.21
C SER A 241 -8.11 7.87 -3.71
N LEU A 242 -7.37 6.95 -4.32
CA LEU A 242 -7.21 5.59 -3.76
C LEU A 242 -6.10 5.58 -2.71
N ILE A 243 -6.16 4.67 -1.72
CA ILE A 243 -5.09 4.54 -0.72
C ILE A 243 -3.71 4.38 -1.36
N VAL A 244 -3.61 3.58 -2.43
CA VAL A 244 -2.34 3.36 -3.15
C VAL A 244 -1.75 4.64 -3.75
N ASP A 245 -2.58 5.65 -3.99
CA ASP A 245 -2.19 6.91 -4.63
C ASP A 245 -1.81 8.01 -3.61
N ILE A 246 -2.08 7.79 -2.31
CA ILE A 246 -1.77 8.75 -1.23
C ILE A 246 -0.30 9.20 -1.23
N PRO A 247 0.71 8.34 -1.44
CA PRO A 247 2.10 8.80 -1.49
C PRO A 247 2.34 9.86 -2.57
N VAL A 248 1.71 9.73 -3.74
CA VAL A 248 1.81 10.73 -4.82
C VAL A 248 1.07 12.00 -4.42
N VAL A 249 -0.11 11.88 -3.82
CA VAL A 249 -0.87 13.03 -3.32
C VAL A 249 -0.05 13.83 -2.30
N VAL A 250 0.48 13.17 -1.28
CA VAL A 250 1.23 13.81 -0.19
C VAL A 250 2.54 14.41 -0.69
N GLN A 251 3.31 13.66 -1.49
CA GLN A 251 4.64 14.10 -1.91
C GLN A 251 4.62 15.11 -3.06
N ARG A 252 3.54 15.15 -3.85
CA ARG A 252 3.45 15.99 -5.05
C ARG A 252 2.30 16.97 -4.96
N LEU A 253 1.06 16.51 -4.93
CA LEU A 253 -0.11 17.40 -5.04
C LEU A 253 -0.23 18.39 -3.88
N LEU A 254 -0.02 17.94 -2.63
CA LEU A 254 -0.12 18.81 -1.45
C LEU A 254 0.86 20.00 -1.52
N PRO A 255 2.18 19.80 -1.74
CA PRO A 255 3.13 20.90 -1.92
C PRO A 255 2.72 21.92 -2.99
N TYR A 256 2.22 21.45 -4.14
CA TYR A 256 1.80 22.31 -5.23
C TYR A 256 0.57 23.17 -4.92
N CYS A 257 -0.25 22.72 -3.97
CA CYS A 257 -1.38 23.48 -3.44
C CYS A 257 -1.01 24.35 -2.23
N GLY A 258 0.24 24.28 -1.75
CA GLY A 258 0.75 25.05 -0.62
C GLY A 258 0.56 24.37 0.75
N PHE A 259 0.41 23.05 0.77
CA PHE A 259 0.24 22.25 1.99
C PHE A 259 1.50 21.42 2.25
N SER A 260 1.94 21.38 3.50
CA SER A 260 3.16 20.66 3.89
C SER A 260 2.94 19.18 4.11
N ASP A 261 1.81 18.79 4.71
CA ASP A 261 1.51 17.39 5.03
C ASP A 261 -0.01 17.12 5.09
N ALA A 262 -0.37 15.84 5.02
CA ALA A 262 -1.72 15.39 5.30
C ALA A 262 -1.97 15.38 6.81
N SER A 263 -3.03 16.06 7.25
CA SER A 263 -3.45 16.05 8.64
C SER A 263 -4.22 14.76 8.97
N HIS A 264 -5.04 14.27 8.03
CA HIS A 264 -5.87 13.08 8.23
C HIS A 264 -6.08 12.30 6.93
N VAL A 265 -6.38 11.01 7.05
CA VAL A 265 -6.79 10.15 5.94
C VAL A 265 -7.97 9.29 6.40
N PHE A 266 -9.09 9.37 5.68
CA PHE A 266 -10.29 8.60 5.98
C PHE A 266 -10.63 7.65 4.84
N LEU A 267 -11.15 6.47 5.16
CA LEU A 267 -11.76 5.60 4.16
C LEU A 267 -13.14 6.15 3.81
N MET A 268 -13.42 6.30 2.52
CA MET A 268 -14.74 6.75 2.04
C MET A 268 -15.72 5.59 1.83
N GLU A 269 -15.20 4.36 1.84
CA GLU A 269 -15.98 3.13 1.69
C GLU A 269 -15.43 2.03 2.58
N ASP A 270 -16.28 1.07 2.95
CA ASP A 270 -15.85 -0.12 3.68
C ASP A 270 -14.89 -0.94 2.80
N ALA A 271 -13.78 -1.39 3.39
CA ALA A 271 -12.85 -2.26 2.68
C ALA A 271 -13.54 -3.58 2.30
N LYS A 272 -13.69 -3.79 0.98
CA LYS A 272 -14.20 -5.07 0.46
C LYS A 272 -13.05 -6.07 0.36
N GLY A 273 -12.91 -6.90 1.38
CA GLY A 273 -11.86 -7.93 1.47
C GLY A 273 -10.51 -7.38 1.95
N TYR A 274 -9.40 -8.00 1.54
CA TYR A 274 -8.05 -7.72 2.06
C TYR A 274 -7.27 -6.66 1.26
N ASP A 275 -7.79 -6.17 0.13
CA ASP A 275 -7.10 -5.22 -0.73
C ASP A 275 -7.47 -3.76 -0.40
N ILE A 276 -7.07 -3.31 0.79
CA ILE A 276 -7.31 -1.94 1.26
C ILE A 276 -6.70 -0.90 0.31
N ALA A 277 -5.64 -1.25 -0.43
CA ALA A 277 -4.91 -0.33 -1.31
C ALA A 277 -5.79 0.29 -2.41
N ARG A 278 -6.89 -0.38 -2.76
CA ARG A 278 -7.83 0.06 -3.81
C ARG A 278 -9.09 0.73 -3.27
N CYS A 279 -9.21 0.91 -1.96
CA CYS A 279 -10.34 1.62 -1.38
C CYS A 279 -10.19 3.13 -1.64
N ALA A 280 -11.32 3.78 -1.89
CA ALA A 280 -11.39 5.23 -1.93
C ALA A 280 -11.09 5.81 -0.54
N ALA A 281 -10.24 6.83 -0.52
CA ALA A 281 -9.83 7.55 0.67
C ALA A 281 -9.92 9.06 0.46
N LEU A 282 -10.24 9.76 1.52
CA LEU A 282 -10.25 11.22 1.60
C LEU A 282 -9.03 11.65 2.43
N THR A 283 -8.04 12.21 1.76
CA THR A 283 -6.90 12.87 2.40
C THR A 283 -7.29 14.31 2.72
N VAL A 284 -7.05 14.73 3.95
CA VAL A 284 -7.32 16.09 4.44
C VAL A 284 -6.00 16.73 4.82
N ALA A 285 -5.75 17.92 4.32
CA ALA A 285 -4.61 18.74 4.67
C ALA A 285 -5.08 20.14 5.10
N SER A 286 -4.45 20.67 6.15
CA SER A 286 -4.70 22.00 6.68
C SER A 286 -3.49 22.91 6.44
N ARG A 287 -3.75 24.19 6.18
CA ARG A 287 -2.74 25.25 6.09
C ARG A 287 -3.04 26.34 7.13
N GLY A 288 -2.00 26.85 7.76
CA GLY A 288 -2.09 27.85 8.83
C GLY A 288 -2.66 27.25 10.12
N ASP A 289 -3.42 28.07 10.85
CA ASP A 289 -3.96 27.70 12.17
C ASP A 289 -5.33 27.00 12.08
N TYR A 290 -5.83 26.72 10.88
CA TYR A 290 -7.11 26.04 10.71
C TYR A 290 -6.97 24.54 10.91
N ILE A 291 -7.61 24.04 11.97
CA ILE A 291 -7.72 22.60 12.22
C ILE A 291 -9.16 22.20 11.93
N VAL A 292 -9.35 21.34 10.93
CA VAL A 292 -10.67 20.74 10.69
C VAL A 292 -10.98 19.84 11.89
N PRO A 293 -12.08 20.06 12.64
CA PRO A 293 -12.42 19.21 13.76
C PRO A 293 -12.64 17.76 13.31
N ALA A 294 -11.99 16.81 13.99
CA ALA A 294 -12.14 15.39 13.67
C ALA A 294 -13.61 14.93 13.74
N SER A 295 -14.40 15.50 14.65
CA SER A 295 -15.83 15.21 14.78
C SER A 295 -16.65 15.60 13.55
N ASP A 296 -16.24 16.63 12.80
CA ASP A 296 -16.97 17.04 11.60
C ASP A 296 -16.60 16.12 10.43
N LEU A 297 -15.32 15.74 10.33
CA LEU A 297 -14.85 14.75 9.36
C LEU A 297 -15.45 13.37 9.60
N GLU A 298 -15.58 12.93 10.86
CA GLU A 298 -16.21 11.65 11.22
C GLU A 298 -17.69 11.60 10.83
N LYS A 299 -18.45 12.68 11.08
CA LYS A 299 -19.86 12.77 10.65
C LYS A 299 -19.98 12.68 9.13
N ILE A 300 -19.09 13.35 8.42
CA ILE A 300 -19.04 13.36 6.96
C ILE A 300 -18.80 11.95 6.42
N VAL A 301 -17.80 11.24 6.97
CA VAL A 301 -17.48 9.85 6.58
C VAL A 301 -18.64 8.91 6.93
N ALA A 302 -19.23 9.05 8.13
CA ALA A 302 -20.35 8.23 8.57
C ALA A 302 -21.59 8.36 7.66
N ASN A 303 -21.83 9.56 7.14
CA ASN A 303 -22.96 9.84 6.26
C ASN A 303 -22.71 9.43 4.79
N ARG A 304 -21.53 8.91 4.45
CA ARG A 304 -21.14 8.48 3.10
C ARG A 304 -21.39 9.56 2.04
N LEU A 305 -21.14 10.81 2.40
CA LEU A 305 -21.25 11.94 1.48
C LEU A 305 -20.24 11.79 0.34
N SER A 306 -20.61 12.28 -0.86
CA SER A 306 -19.63 12.41 -1.94
C SER A 306 -18.51 13.39 -1.55
N PRO A 307 -17.34 13.34 -2.20
CA PRO A 307 -16.27 14.30 -1.94
C PRO A 307 -16.69 15.77 -2.06
N LEU A 308 -17.59 16.07 -3.01
CA LEU A 308 -18.08 17.43 -3.22
C LEU A 308 -19.06 17.87 -2.12
N GLU A 309 -19.98 17.01 -1.70
CA GLU A 309 -20.89 17.29 -0.58
C GLU A 309 -20.12 17.43 0.74
N THR A 310 -19.11 16.58 0.93
CA THR A 310 -18.15 16.65 2.04
C THR A 310 -17.51 18.03 2.10
N ALA A 311 -16.93 18.47 0.99
CA ALA A 311 -16.28 19.77 0.92
C ALA A 311 -17.28 20.92 1.14
N ALA A 312 -18.45 20.85 0.50
CA ALA A 312 -19.50 21.85 0.67
C ALA A 312 -19.99 21.98 2.12
N SER A 313 -19.99 20.89 2.90
CA SER A 313 -20.38 20.92 4.32
C SER A 313 -19.36 21.60 5.24
N LEU A 314 -18.09 21.69 4.82
CA LEU A 314 -17.04 22.40 5.55
C LEU A 314 -16.95 23.89 5.16
N ALA A 315 -17.55 24.27 4.03
CA ALA A 315 -17.42 25.60 3.48
C ALA A 315 -18.34 26.62 4.16
N THR A 316 -17.82 27.81 4.45
CA THR A 316 -18.62 28.99 4.78
C THR A 316 -18.97 29.78 3.51
N GLU A 317 -19.94 30.70 3.56
CA GLU A 317 -20.36 31.50 2.39
C GLU A 317 -19.24 32.41 1.86
N ASP A 318 -18.31 32.82 2.72
CA ASP A 318 -17.21 33.74 2.40
C ASP A 318 -15.95 33.02 1.88
N ASP A 319 -15.93 31.69 1.88
CA ASP A 319 -14.76 30.93 1.44
C ASP A 319 -14.68 30.87 -0.08
N GLY A 320 -13.58 31.35 -0.66
CA GLY A 320 -13.23 31.03 -2.04
C GLY A 320 -13.07 29.51 -2.20
N ARG A 321 -13.84 28.91 -3.13
CA ARG A 321 -13.89 27.45 -3.34
C ARG A 321 -13.30 27.07 -4.69
N LEU A 322 -12.34 26.15 -4.68
CA LEU A 322 -11.69 25.63 -5.88
C LEU A 322 -11.85 24.11 -5.99
N HIS A 323 -12.29 23.63 -7.14
CA HIS A 323 -12.39 22.20 -7.45
C HIS A 323 -11.41 21.84 -8.58
N LEU A 324 -10.31 21.20 -8.21
CA LEU A 324 -9.29 20.67 -9.11
C LEU A 324 -9.66 19.29 -9.63
N PHE A 325 -9.27 19.00 -10.87
CA PHE A 325 -9.56 17.74 -11.56
C PHE A 325 -11.06 17.41 -11.55
N ALA A 326 -11.89 18.44 -11.70
CA ALA A 326 -13.33 18.28 -11.69
C ALA A 326 -13.79 17.52 -12.96
N THR A 327 -14.85 16.73 -12.84
CA THR A 327 -15.51 16.08 -13.98
C THR A 327 -16.49 17.00 -14.70
N GLY A 328 -16.88 18.11 -14.05
CA GLY A 328 -17.77 19.13 -14.57
C GLY A 328 -17.79 20.36 -13.66
N ALA A 329 -18.48 21.41 -14.09
CA ALA A 329 -18.66 22.61 -13.28
C ALA A 329 -19.64 22.37 -12.13
N SER A 330 -19.31 22.89 -10.95
CA SER A 330 -20.14 22.81 -9.75
C SER A 330 -20.61 24.19 -9.32
N HIS A 331 -21.88 24.34 -8.96
CA HIS A 331 -22.42 25.64 -8.56
C HIS A 331 -21.73 26.16 -7.28
N GLY A 332 -21.28 27.41 -7.29
CA GLY A 332 -20.54 28.01 -6.17
C GLY A 332 -19.08 27.57 -6.06
N TRP A 333 -18.55 26.86 -7.06
CA TRP A 333 -17.14 26.45 -7.13
C TRP A 333 -16.47 27.03 -8.38
N THR A 334 -15.21 27.43 -8.22
CA THR A 334 -14.31 27.59 -9.35
C THR A 334 -13.82 26.21 -9.74
N SER A 335 -14.30 25.64 -10.83
CA SER A 335 -13.97 24.26 -11.24
C SER A 335 -13.00 24.26 -12.42
N ILE A 336 -11.87 23.55 -12.28
CA ILE A 336 -10.96 23.28 -13.40
C ILE A 336 -11.23 21.86 -13.90
N VAL A 337 -11.81 21.76 -15.10
CA VAL A 337 -12.37 20.51 -15.62
C VAL A 337 -11.37 19.78 -16.51
N GLY A 338 -11.19 18.48 -16.27
CA GLY A 338 -10.41 17.60 -17.15
C GLY A 338 -8.98 18.07 -17.42
N ALA A 339 -8.60 18.12 -18.70
CA ALA A 339 -7.24 18.42 -19.14
C ALA A 339 -6.79 19.86 -18.85
N ASP A 340 -7.72 20.78 -18.56
CA ASP A 340 -7.40 22.19 -18.29
C ASP A 340 -6.52 22.36 -17.05
N ASN A 341 -6.55 21.39 -16.12
CA ASN A 341 -5.64 21.32 -14.97
C ASN A 341 -4.16 21.32 -15.40
N TRP A 342 -3.89 20.72 -16.56
CA TRP A 342 -2.56 20.54 -17.11
C TRP A 342 -2.17 21.63 -18.11
N SER A 343 -3.09 22.55 -18.41
CA SER A 343 -2.80 23.68 -19.29
C SER A 343 -1.90 24.70 -18.60
N VAL A 344 -1.22 25.51 -19.42
CA VAL A 344 -0.41 26.63 -18.97
C VAL A 344 -1.30 27.87 -18.84
N GLY A 345 -1.23 28.54 -17.70
CA GLY A 345 -1.93 29.80 -17.46
C GLY A 345 -2.14 30.06 -15.98
N ASP A 346 -2.81 31.17 -15.66
CA ASP A 346 -3.20 31.48 -14.30
C ASP A 346 -4.47 30.70 -13.92
N VAL A 347 -4.59 30.42 -12.62
CA VAL A 347 -5.87 29.95 -12.04
C VAL A 347 -6.75 31.19 -11.97
N SER A 348 -7.67 31.35 -12.92
CA SER A 348 -8.62 32.48 -13.00
C SER A 348 -9.83 32.26 -12.12
#